data_AF-A0A3M1M064-F1
#
_entry.id   AF-A0A3M1M064-F1
#
_cell.length_a   1.000
_cell.length_b   1.000
_cell.length_c   1.000
_cell.angle_alpha   90.00
_cell.angle_beta   90.00
_cell.angle_gamma   90.00
#
_symmetry.space_group_name_H-M   'P 1'
#
loop_
_entity.id
_entity.type
_entity.pdbx_description
1 polymer ?
#
loop_
_entity_poly.entity_id
_entity_poly.type
_entity_poly.pdbx_seq_one_letter_code
_entity_poly.pdbx_strand_id
1 'polypeptide(L)'
;MRAKGKRLAGRIYRRPRVGLALSGGGVRGLAHIGVLKVLEREGIPVDCLAGTSMGGVVAAAYAAGVSLETLEQEALALSQVRHLVRLADPAPGQGGLLEGKRV
;
A
#
# COMPACT_ATOMS: atom_id res chain seq x y z
N MET A 1 -2.25 45.03 41.21
CA MET A 1 -1.28 44.90 40.11
C MET A 1 -1.50 43.57 39.40
N ARG A 2 -1.83 43.59 38.09
CA ARG A 2 -2.05 42.39 37.26
C ARG A 2 -0.72 41.70 36.93
N ALA A 3 -0.54 40.45 37.34
CA ALA A 3 0.47 39.57 36.76
C ALA A 3 -0.16 38.84 35.55
N LYS A 4 0.48 39.02 34.40
CA LYS A 4 -0.01 38.71 33.06
C LYS A 4 -0.20 37.21 32.84
N GLY A 5 -1.33 36.85 32.22
CA GLY A 5 -1.53 35.52 31.65
C GLY A 5 -0.46 35.22 30.59
N LYS A 6 0.24 34.10 30.78
CA LYS A 6 1.12 33.53 29.75
C LYS A 6 0.23 33.15 28.55
N ARG A 7 0.26 33.97 27.49
CA ARG A 7 -0.24 33.57 26.17
C ARG A 7 0.55 32.33 25.75
N LEU A 8 -0.15 31.19 25.62
CA LEU A 8 0.36 30.01 24.94
C LEU A 8 0.51 30.36 23.45
N ALA A 9 1.67 30.89 23.10
CA ALA A 9 2.03 31.15 21.72
C ALA A 9 2.13 29.81 20.96
N GLY A 10 1.18 29.59 20.04
CA GLY A 10 1.44 29.01 18.73
C GLY A 10 2.11 27.63 18.64
N ARG A 11 1.63 26.59 19.36
CA ARG A 11 1.80 25.23 18.82
C ARG A 11 0.93 25.13 17.58
N ILE A 12 1.54 25.30 16.41
CA ILE A 12 0.93 24.88 15.15
C ILE A 12 0.77 23.37 15.29
N TYR A 13 -0.45 22.91 15.61
CA TYR A 13 -0.75 21.49 15.64
C TYR A 13 -0.72 21.00 14.19
N ARG A 14 0.46 20.62 13.72
CA ARG A 14 0.57 19.86 12.47
C ARG A 14 -0.17 18.54 12.67
N ARG A 15 -0.97 18.15 11.66
CA ARG A 15 -1.60 16.84 11.67
C ARG A 15 -0.53 15.75 11.86
N PRO A 16 -0.83 14.65 12.56
CA PRO A 16 0.06 13.50 12.62
C PRO A 16 0.43 13.03 11.21
N ARG A 17 1.66 12.54 11.06
CA ARG A 17 2.08 11.84 9.84
C ARG A 17 1.64 10.38 9.91
N VAL A 18 1.08 9.86 8.83
CA VAL A 18 0.60 8.47 8.74
C VAL A 18 1.51 7.68 7.79
N GLY A 19 2.12 6.61 8.29
CA GLY A 19 2.82 5.63 7.46
C GLY A 19 1.97 4.38 7.29
N LEU A 20 1.91 3.84 6.07
CA LEU A 20 1.15 2.63 5.74
C LEU A 20 2.07 1.54 5.20
N ALA A 21 2.06 0.37 5.85
CA ALA A 21 2.83 -0.81 5.45
C ALA A 21 1.92 -1.88 4.85
N LEU A 22 2.14 -2.21 3.56
CA LEU A 22 1.35 -3.17 2.79
C LEU A 22 2.09 -4.49 2.65
N SER A 23 1.64 -5.53 3.36
CA SER A 23 2.25 -6.86 3.30
C SER A 23 2.10 -7.53 1.93
N GLY A 24 2.93 -8.55 1.68
CA GLY A 24 2.73 -9.46 0.56
C GLY A 24 1.56 -10.43 0.77
N GLY A 25 1.13 -11.11 -0.29
CA GLY A 25 0.03 -12.09 -0.21
C GLY A 25 -0.49 -12.61 -1.55
N GLY A 26 0.28 -12.47 -2.64
CA GLY A 26 -0.17 -12.79 -3.99
C GLY A 26 -1.42 -11.98 -4.36
N VAL A 27 -2.39 -12.62 -5.04
CA VAL A 27 -3.67 -11.98 -5.43
C VAL A 27 -4.49 -11.49 -4.23
N ARG A 28 -4.36 -12.09 -3.04
CA ARG A 28 -5.04 -11.57 -1.84
C ARG A 28 -4.52 -10.20 -1.41
N GLY A 29 -3.31 -9.82 -1.84
CA GLY A 29 -2.74 -8.50 -1.61
C GLY A 29 -3.51 -7.36 -2.30
N LEU A 30 -4.41 -7.66 -3.23
CA LEU A 30 -5.30 -6.68 -3.84
C LEU A 30 -6.28 -6.06 -2.83
N ALA A 31 -6.54 -6.72 -1.70
CA ALA A 31 -7.35 -6.17 -0.61
C ALA A 31 -6.82 -4.84 -0.06
N HIS A 32 -5.51 -4.56 -0.23
CA HIS A 32 -4.91 -3.28 0.15
C HIS A 32 -5.54 -2.08 -0.59
N ILE A 33 -6.09 -2.27 -1.79
CA ILE A 33 -6.81 -1.21 -2.53
C ILE A 33 -8.06 -0.78 -1.76
N GLY A 34 -8.79 -1.74 -1.16
CA GLY A 34 -9.95 -1.44 -0.33
C GLY A 34 -9.59 -0.63 0.92
N VAL A 35 -8.45 -0.93 1.54
CA VAL A 35 -7.93 -0.13 2.66
C VAL A 35 -7.66 1.31 2.23
N LEU A 36 -6.96 1.50 1.11
CA LEU A 36 -6.69 2.84 0.57
C LEU A 36 -7.97 3.63 0.28
N LYS A 37 -8.99 3.00 -0.30
CA LYS A 37 -10.30 3.63 -0.54
C LYS A 37 -10.96 4.13 0.73
N VAL A 38 -10.91 3.34 1.80
CA VAL A 38 -11.47 3.74 3.10
C VAL A 38 -10.66 4.91 3.68
N LEU A 39 -9.33 4.87 3.61
CA LEU A 39 -8.49 5.97 4.09
C LEU A 39 -8.78 7.28 3.34
N GLU A 40 -8.93 7.25 2.01
CA GLU A 40 -9.30 8.44 1.23
C GLU A 40 -10.70 8.95 1.59
N ARG A 41 -11.68 8.05 1.68
CA ARG A 41 -13.06 8.39 2.04
C ARG A 41 -13.15 9.06 3.41
N GLU A 42 -12.38 8.58 4.39
CA GLU A 42 -12.35 9.12 5.75
C GLU A 42 -11.42 10.34 5.88
N GLY A 43 -10.78 10.78 4.79
CA GLY A 43 -9.88 11.93 4.80
C GLY A 43 -8.62 11.70 5.63
N ILE A 44 -8.11 10.46 5.67
CA ILE A 44 -6.90 10.06 6.38
C ILE A 44 -5.73 10.04 5.37
N PRO A 45 -4.92 11.11 5.26
CA PRO A 45 -3.83 11.18 4.30
C PRO A 45 -2.67 10.26 4.70
N VAL A 46 -2.19 9.46 3.76
CA VAL A 46 -0.99 8.62 3.91
C VAL A 46 0.24 9.40 3.44
N ASP A 47 1.22 9.57 4.33
CA ASP A 47 2.44 10.36 4.07
C ASP A 47 3.65 9.52 3.66
N CYS A 48 3.58 8.22 3.88
CA CYS A 48 4.66 7.29 3.58
C CYS A 48 4.08 5.89 3.34
N LEU A 49 4.61 5.19 2.34
CA LEU A 49 4.19 3.85 1.96
C LEU A 49 5.39 2.92 1.97
N ALA A 50 5.20 1.72 2.49
CA ALA A 50 6.12 0.60 2.34
C ALA A 50 5.33 -0.61 1.88
N GLY A 51 5.90 -1.46 1.03
CA GLY A 51 5.20 -2.67 0.61
C GLY A 51 6.09 -3.78 0.08
N THR A 52 5.60 -5.03 0.19
CA THR A 52 6.31 -6.24 -0.24
C THR A 52 5.49 -7.00 -1.28
N SER A 53 6.13 -7.47 -2.36
CA SER A 53 5.46 -8.23 -3.43
C SER A 53 4.22 -7.46 -3.96
N MET A 54 3.02 -8.06 -3.96
CA MET A 54 1.79 -7.40 -4.38
C MET A 54 1.49 -6.12 -3.58
N GLY A 55 1.78 -6.09 -2.28
CA GLY A 55 1.67 -4.87 -1.48
C GLY A 55 2.62 -3.77 -1.93
N GLY A 56 3.81 -4.13 -2.44
CA GLY A 56 4.76 -3.20 -3.05
C GLY A 56 4.25 -2.63 -4.37
N VAL A 57 3.63 -3.46 -5.22
CA VAL A 57 3.01 -3.01 -6.47
C VAL A 57 1.89 -2.00 -6.19
N VAL A 58 0.97 -2.33 -5.27
CA VAL A 58 -0.12 -1.43 -4.87
C VAL A 58 0.43 -0.13 -4.26
N ALA A 59 1.40 -0.22 -3.34
CA ALA A 59 2.03 0.94 -2.72
C ALA A 59 2.68 1.86 -3.77
N ALA A 60 3.47 1.30 -4.69
CA ALA A 60 4.17 2.07 -5.71
C ALA A 60 3.21 2.75 -6.68
N ALA A 61 2.19 2.03 -7.16
CA ALA A 61 1.22 2.60 -8.09
C ALA A 61 0.37 3.69 -7.45
N TYR A 62 -0.09 3.49 -6.20
CA TYR A 62 -0.81 4.51 -5.45
C TYR A 62 0.07 5.74 -5.19
N ALA A 63 1.33 5.55 -4.78
CA ALA A 63 2.28 6.64 -4.58
C ALA A 63 2.60 7.41 -5.86
N ALA A 64 2.54 6.74 -7.02
CA ALA A 64 2.71 7.36 -8.33
C ALA A 64 1.48 8.15 -8.81
N GLY A 65 0.39 8.18 -8.03
CA GLY A 65 -0.83 8.92 -8.36
C GLY A 65 -1.79 8.16 -9.28
N VAL A 66 -1.64 6.84 -9.41
CA VAL A 66 -2.64 6.01 -10.11
C VAL A 66 -3.92 6.01 -9.28
N SER A 67 -5.06 6.28 -9.92
CA SER A 67 -6.33 6.34 -9.20
C SER A 67 -6.74 4.98 -8.65
N LEU A 68 -7.49 4.99 -7.54
CA LEU A 68 -7.95 3.76 -6.90
C LEU A 68 -8.95 2.99 -7.78
N GLU A 69 -9.67 3.67 -8.68
CA GLU A 69 -10.52 3.03 -9.69
C GLU A 69 -9.68 2.26 -10.70
N THR A 70 -8.62 2.87 -11.24
CA THR A 70 -7.71 2.18 -12.16
C THR A 70 -7.03 0.99 -11.48
N LEU A 71 -6.56 1.16 -10.24
CA LEU A 71 -5.98 0.07 -9.47
C LEU A 71 -6.96 -1.08 -9.25
N GLU A 72 -8.22 -0.78 -8.99
CA GLU A 72 -9.26 -1.81 -8.83
C GLU A 72 -9.55 -2.54 -10.16
N GLN A 73 -9.57 -1.85 -11.29
CA GLN A 73 -9.75 -2.51 -12.60
C GLN A 73 -8.60 -3.46 -12.92
N GLU A 74 -7.35 -3.01 -12.71
CA GLU A 74 -6.16 -3.85 -12.88
C GLU A 74 -6.15 -5.04 -11.91
N ALA A 75 -6.57 -4.81 -10.66
CA ALA A 75 -6.74 -5.85 -9.67
C ALA A 75 -7.73 -6.94 -10.12
N LEU A 76 -8.89 -6.54 -10.63
CA LEU A 76 -9.90 -7.48 -11.14
C LEU A 76 -9.36 -8.29 -12.32
N ALA A 77 -8.59 -7.68 -13.24
CA ALA A 77 -7.93 -8.40 -14.32
C ALA A 77 -6.91 -9.43 -13.80
N LEU A 78 -6.08 -9.04 -12.83
CA LEU A 78 -5.05 -9.90 -12.24
C LEU A 78 -5.59 -11.01 -11.32
N SER A 79 -6.79 -10.83 -10.76
CA SER A 79 -7.43 -11.78 -9.84
C SER A 79 -7.80 -13.12 -10.48
N GLN A 80 -7.78 -13.21 -11.81
CA GLN A 80 -8.14 -14.43 -12.52
C GLN A 80 -7.07 -15.49 -12.28
N VAL A 81 -7.48 -16.68 -11.82
CA VAL A 81 -6.62 -17.83 -11.48
C VAL A 81 -5.58 -18.14 -12.57
N ARG A 82 -5.92 -17.91 -13.84
CA ARG A 82 -5.01 -18.10 -14.99
C ARG A 82 -3.73 -17.25 -14.93
N HIS A 83 -3.75 -16.07 -14.33
CA HIS A 83 -2.58 -15.19 -14.23
C HIS A 83 -1.65 -15.59 -13.08
N LEU A 84 -2.21 -16.12 -11.98
CA LEU A 84 -1.44 -16.68 -10.87
C LEU A 84 -0.57 -17.87 -11.31
N VAL A 85 -1.12 -18.78 -12.11
CA VAL A 85 -0.40 -19.98 -12.59
C VAL A 85 0.76 -19.61 -13.52
N ARG A 86 0.69 -18.48 -14.23
CA ARG A 86 1.78 -17.99 -15.10
C ARG A 86 2.94 -17.38 -14.31
N LEU A 87 2.65 -16.78 -13.17
CA LEU A 87 3.65 -16.17 -12.29
C LEU A 87 4.34 -17.20 -11.38
N ALA A 88 3.74 -18.38 -11.21
CA ALA A 88 4.35 -19.47 -10.46
C ALA A 88 5.52 -20.09 -11.26
N ASP A 89 6.70 -20.11 -10.65
CA ASP A 89 7.90 -20.81 -11.14
C ASP A 89 8.33 -21.86 -10.11
N PRO A 90 7.59 -22.99 -9.98
CA PRO A 90 7.84 -23.96 -8.92
C PRO A 90 9.19 -24.66 -9.11
N ALA A 91 10.08 -24.46 -8.14
CA ALA A 91 11.42 -25.08 -8.09
C ALA A 91 11.58 -25.98 -6.86
N PRO A 92 11.08 -27.23 -6.87
CA PRO A 92 11.33 -28.16 -5.77
C PRO A 92 12.73 -28.77 -5.93
N GLY A 93 13.76 -28.07 -5.45
CA GLY A 93 15.15 -28.56 -5.48
C GLY A 93 16.16 -27.55 -4.94
N GLN A 94 16.67 -27.82 -3.72
CA GLN A 94 17.85 -27.21 -3.09
C GLN A 94 18.09 -25.70 -3.34
N GLY A 95 17.28 -24.83 -2.72
CA GLY A 95 17.72 -23.45 -2.43
C GLY A 95 16.66 -22.33 -2.40
N GLY A 96 15.45 -22.54 -2.94
CA GLY A 96 14.41 -21.50 -2.94
C GLY A 96 13.14 -21.90 -3.68
N LEU A 97 12.08 -21.09 -3.57
CA LEU A 97 10.75 -21.34 -4.17
C LEU A 97 10.65 -20.85 -5.64
N LEU A 98 11.69 -20.22 -6.19
CA LEU A 98 11.72 -19.62 -7.53
C LEU A 98 13.05 -20.00 -8.22
N GLU A 99 12.99 -20.58 -9.42
CA GLU A 99 14.19 -20.97 -10.21
C GLU A 99 14.70 -19.84 -11.10
N GLY A 100 13.86 -18.84 -11.39
CA GLY A 100 14.23 -17.68 -12.21
C GLY A 100 14.29 -17.99 -13.71
N LYS A 101 13.67 -19.08 -14.17
CA LYS A 101 13.73 -19.51 -15.59
C LYS A 101 12.78 -18.75 -16.52
N ARG A 102 11.95 -17.85 -15.97
CA ARG A 102 10.89 -17.12 -16.68
C ARG A 102 10.92 -15.61 -16.49
N VAL A 103 12.04 -15.06 -16.03
CA VAL A 103 12.31 -13.61 -15.96
C VAL A 103 13.39 -13.19 -16.93
#